data_AF-A0A9E3VV86-F1
#
_entry.id   AF-A0A9E3VV86-F1
#
_cell.length_a   1.000
_cell.length_b   1.000
_cell.length_c   1.000
_cell.angle_alpha   90.00
_cell.angle_beta   90.00
_cell.angle_gamma   90.00
#
_symmetry.space_group_name_H-M   'P 1'
#
loop_
_entity.id
_entity.type
_entity.pdbx_description
1 polymer ?
#
loop_
_entity_poly.entity_id
_entity_poly.type
_entity_poly.pdbx_seq_one_letter_code
_entity_poly.pdbx_strand_id
1 'polypeptide(L)'
;MSNASIRACLAALAATFLAATAATAGSFGVSPIRVDLDRGTRTGLVTVTNDDTRKLSFRMNLFEWTQDEQGADRNRESGDLIFFPQIMTVEPGDKRVIRIGTRAGEAGREKAYRLFIEELQDPGAGGAQGAQVAVLLRFGVPVFVAPPSGKPEPGFAKVALAKGKVEVGILNKGARTVRFDELTVKSGGEVIGRGAGWYVFPGATRAFEIPVPPDKCKPSGPLEITASAEGLEIRHTVESGPALCAP
;
A
#
# COMPACT_ATOMS: atom_id res chain seq x y z
N MET A 1 -27.69 -1.66 50.91
CA MET A 1 -27.56 -0.61 49.86
C MET A 1 -28.81 -0.66 49.00
N SER A 2 -29.51 0.46 48.82
CA SER A 2 -30.76 0.51 48.05
C SER A 2 -30.51 0.24 46.57
N ASN A 3 -31.45 -0.42 45.89
CA ASN A 3 -31.42 -0.64 44.43
C ASN A 3 -31.23 0.67 43.63
N ALA A 4 -31.59 1.82 44.21
CA ALA A 4 -31.35 3.13 43.64
C ALA A 4 -29.86 3.52 43.60
N SER A 5 -29.08 3.12 44.61
CA SER A 5 -27.64 3.44 44.73
C SER A 5 -26.80 2.65 43.72
N ILE A 6 -27.19 1.40 43.43
CA ILE A 6 -26.52 0.54 42.45
C ILE A 6 -26.76 1.03 41.01
N ARG A 7 -28.00 1.47 40.71
CA ARG A 7 -28.34 2.07 39.40
C ARG A 7 -27.61 3.38 39.14
N ALA A 8 -27.43 4.21 40.16
CA ALA A 8 -26.66 5.45 40.05
C ALA A 8 -25.17 5.19 39.77
N CYS A 9 -24.57 4.20 40.44
CA CYS A 9 -23.17 3.81 40.17
C CYS A 9 -22.97 3.20 38.77
N LEU A 10 -23.91 2.37 38.29
CA LEU A 10 -23.86 1.80 36.94
C LEU A 10 -24.04 2.86 35.85
N ALA A 11 -24.91 3.84 36.05
CA ALA A 11 -25.08 4.96 35.13
C ALA A 11 -23.83 5.86 35.09
N ALA A 12 -23.20 6.12 36.24
CA ALA A 12 -21.95 6.88 36.31
C ALA A 12 -20.77 6.15 35.64
N LEU A 13 -20.70 4.82 35.76
CA LEU A 13 -19.67 4.00 35.11
C LEU A 13 -19.88 3.88 33.60
N ALA A 14 -21.13 3.82 33.13
CA ALA A 14 -21.47 3.84 31.70
C ALA A 14 -21.19 5.21 31.04
N ALA A 15 -21.43 6.32 31.76
CA ALA A 15 -21.13 7.66 31.28
C ALA A 15 -19.62 7.94 31.20
N THR A 16 -18.79 7.31 32.05
CA THR A 16 -17.33 7.42 31.98
C THR A 16 -16.71 6.57 30.86
N PHE A 17 -17.34 5.45 30.47
CA PHE A 17 -16.89 4.65 29.32
C PHE A 17 -17.25 5.27 27.96
N LEU A 18 -18.34 6.06 27.87
CA LEU A 18 -18.70 6.77 26.64
C LEU A 18 -17.87 8.03 26.37
N ALA A 19 -17.11 8.50 27.37
CA ALA A 19 -16.16 9.60 27.24
C ALA A 19 -14.77 9.12 26.76
N ALA A 20 -14.69 7.97 26.09
CA ALA A 20 -13.53 7.59 25.29
C ALA A 20 -13.36 8.66 24.20
N THR A 21 -12.46 9.61 24.49
CA THR A 21 -12.11 10.74 23.64
C THR A 21 -11.91 10.28 22.21
N ALA A 22 -12.67 10.88 21.29
CA ALA A 22 -12.37 10.79 19.87
C ALA A 22 -10.90 11.20 19.70
N ALA A 23 -10.04 10.23 19.41
CA ALA A 23 -8.66 10.53 19.05
C ALA A 23 -8.72 11.31 17.73
N THR A 24 -8.47 12.61 17.79
CA THR A 24 -8.33 13.45 16.60
C THR A 24 -6.96 13.14 16.01
N ALA A 25 -6.89 12.11 15.17
CA ALA A 25 -5.71 11.91 14.34
C ALA A 25 -5.60 13.09 13.36
N GLY A 26 -4.38 13.53 13.08
CA GLY A 26 -4.13 14.46 11.98
C GLY A 26 -4.78 13.92 10.71
N SER A 27 -5.67 14.69 10.09
CA SER A 27 -6.33 14.30 8.85
C SER A 27 -5.79 15.15 7.72
N PHE A 28 -5.01 14.57 6.81
CA PHE A 28 -4.59 15.24 5.60
C PHE A 28 -4.81 14.35 4.38
N GLY A 29 -5.25 14.97 3.28
CA GLY A 29 -5.43 14.33 1.99
C GLY A 29 -4.18 14.47 1.11
N VAL A 30 -3.88 13.45 0.30
CA VAL A 30 -2.82 13.47 -0.71
C VAL A 30 -3.40 13.10 -2.06
N SER A 31 -3.15 13.93 -3.08
CA SER A 31 -3.62 13.68 -4.45
C SER A 31 -2.63 14.19 -5.50
N PRO A 32 -2.27 13.40 -6.53
CA PRO A 32 -2.67 12.01 -6.73
C PRO A 32 -1.93 11.06 -5.78
N ILE A 33 -2.43 9.82 -5.67
CA ILE A 33 -1.80 8.76 -4.86
C ILE A 33 -0.70 8.00 -5.61
N ARG A 34 -0.38 8.41 -6.84
CA ARG A 34 0.67 7.85 -7.71
C ARG A 34 1.14 8.94 -8.68
N VAL A 35 2.42 8.97 -8.97
CA VAL A 35 3.01 9.84 -9.99
C VAL A 35 3.79 8.99 -10.99
N ASP A 36 3.55 9.21 -12.27
CA ASP A 36 4.29 8.60 -13.37
C ASP A 36 5.05 9.70 -14.12
N LEU A 37 6.35 9.48 -14.28
CA LEU A 37 7.27 10.36 -15.00
C LEU A 37 7.89 9.59 -16.17
N ASP A 38 8.14 10.28 -17.27
CA ASP A 38 8.80 9.73 -18.45
C ASP A 38 9.59 10.84 -19.21
N ARG A 39 10.04 10.55 -20.43
CA ARG A 39 10.77 11.52 -21.25
C ARG A 39 9.93 12.74 -21.66
N GLY A 40 8.62 12.56 -21.86
CA GLY A 40 7.68 13.63 -22.19
C GLY A 40 7.14 14.35 -20.95
N THR A 41 6.96 13.63 -19.85
CA THR A 41 6.41 14.12 -18.58
C THR A 41 7.50 14.05 -17.50
N ARG A 42 8.38 15.06 -17.48
CA ARG A 42 9.53 15.10 -16.57
C ARG A 42 9.22 15.66 -15.19
N THR A 43 8.01 16.13 -14.97
CA THR A 43 7.57 16.76 -13.71
C THR A 43 6.17 16.29 -13.35
N GLY A 44 5.97 15.96 -12.08
CA GLY A 44 4.70 15.61 -11.48
C GLY A 44 4.37 16.54 -10.32
N LEU A 45 3.09 16.61 -9.97
CA LEU A 45 2.56 17.45 -8.89
C LEU A 45 1.81 16.57 -7.90
N VAL A 46 2.05 16.77 -6.61
CA VAL A 46 1.31 16.16 -5.51
C VAL A 46 0.74 17.26 -4.62
N THR A 47 -0.57 17.30 -4.47
CA THR A 47 -1.27 18.22 -3.60
C THR A 47 -1.52 17.57 -2.25
N VAL A 48 -1.13 18.27 -1.19
CA VAL A 48 -1.47 17.95 0.19
C VAL A 48 -2.55 18.92 0.64
N THR A 49 -3.66 18.37 1.13
CA THR A 49 -4.79 19.13 1.70
C THR A 49 -4.79 18.91 3.20
N ASN A 50 -4.88 19.98 3.98
CA ASN A 50 -5.08 19.85 5.42
C ASN A 50 -6.58 19.80 5.72
N ASP A 51 -7.07 18.61 6.06
CA ASP A 51 -8.46 18.36 6.45
C ASP A 51 -8.66 18.43 7.98
N ASP A 52 -7.60 18.78 8.73
CA ASP A 52 -7.63 18.97 10.17
C ASP A 52 -7.99 20.44 10.52
N THR A 53 -8.40 20.64 11.76
CA THR A 53 -8.71 21.93 12.38
C THR A 53 -7.46 22.70 12.84
N ARG A 54 -6.30 22.02 12.90
CA ARG A 54 -5.00 22.57 13.30
C ARG A 54 -4.07 22.70 12.10
N LYS A 55 -3.13 23.66 12.16
CA LYS A 55 -2.06 23.76 11.17
C LYS A 55 -1.21 22.49 11.18
N LEU A 56 -0.87 21.96 10.01
CA LEU A 56 -0.02 20.79 9.86
C LEU A 56 1.29 21.17 9.18
N SER A 57 2.41 20.69 9.73
CA SER A 57 3.72 20.84 9.11
C SER A 57 4.20 19.49 8.61
N PHE A 58 4.78 19.44 7.43
CA PHE A 58 5.20 18.23 6.76
C PHE A 58 6.68 18.30 6.40
N ARG A 59 7.34 17.15 6.47
CA ARG A 59 8.65 16.90 5.88
C ARG A 59 8.52 15.88 4.76
N MET A 60 9.28 16.09 3.69
CA MET A 60 9.31 15.19 2.56
C MET A 60 10.66 14.50 2.44
N ASN A 61 10.66 13.18 2.28
CA ASN A 61 11.85 12.36 2.07
C ASN A 61 11.65 11.39 0.91
N LEU A 62 12.66 11.28 0.05
CA LEU A 62 12.64 10.40 -1.11
C LEU A 62 13.44 9.14 -0.86
N PHE A 63 12.82 8.00 -1.18
CA PHE A 63 13.48 6.70 -1.15
C PHE A 63 13.30 6.03 -2.50
N GLU A 64 14.37 5.42 -3.02
CA GLU A 64 14.24 4.41 -4.06
C GLU A 64 13.57 3.18 -3.46
N TRP A 65 12.55 2.71 -4.17
CA TRP A 65 11.74 1.59 -3.74
C TRP A 65 12.09 0.38 -4.60
N THR A 66 12.69 -0.63 -3.97
CA THR A 66 13.11 -1.87 -4.62
C THR A 66 12.41 -3.07 -3.99
N GLN A 67 12.55 -4.23 -4.62
CA GLN A 67 12.12 -5.53 -4.08
C GLN A 67 13.34 -6.42 -3.96
N ASP A 68 13.50 -7.10 -2.82
CA ASP A 68 14.57 -8.08 -2.65
C ASP A 68 14.26 -9.41 -3.36
N GLU A 69 15.15 -10.40 -3.22
CA GLU A 69 15.02 -11.71 -3.85
C GLU A 69 13.77 -12.48 -3.42
N GLN A 70 13.20 -12.16 -2.24
CA GLN A 70 11.96 -12.74 -1.73
C GLN A 70 10.73 -11.92 -2.14
N GLY A 71 10.92 -10.80 -2.85
CA GLY A 71 9.85 -9.90 -3.30
C GLY A 71 9.36 -8.94 -2.21
N ALA A 72 10.11 -8.80 -1.11
CA ALA A 72 9.77 -7.88 -0.04
C ALA A 72 10.22 -6.45 -0.38
N ASP A 73 9.38 -5.48 -0.03
CA ASP A 73 9.67 -4.06 -0.28
C ASP A 73 10.89 -3.60 0.55
N ARG A 74 11.78 -2.83 -0.10
CA ARG A 74 12.93 -2.16 0.49
C ARG A 74 12.93 -0.70 0.07
N ASN A 75 13.28 0.18 0.99
CA ASN A 75 13.39 1.61 0.75
C ASN A 75 14.83 2.04 1.06
N ARG A 76 15.51 2.61 0.07
CA ARG A 76 16.86 3.18 0.22
C ARG A 76 16.78 4.68 -0.04
N GLU A 77 17.35 5.49 0.84
CA GLU A 77 17.39 6.93 0.62
C GLU A 77 18.02 7.25 -0.75
N SER A 78 17.40 8.17 -1.50
CA SER A 78 17.81 8.47 -2.87
C SER A 78 17.72 9.96 -3.16
N GLY A 79 18.67 10.45 -3.95
CA GLY A 79 18.67 11.81 -4.51
C GLY A 79 18.35 11.84 -6.02
N ASP A 80 17.85 10.73 -6.59
CA ASP A 80 17.67 10.59 -8.03
C ASP A 80 16.55 11.50 -8.57
N LEU A 81 15.56 11.85 -7.74
CA LEU A 81 14.52 12.83 -8.06
C LEU A 81 14.72 14.13 -7.28
N ILE A 82 14.37 15.24 -7.93
CA ILE A 82 14.32 16.56 -7.32
C ILE A 82 12.88 16.77 -6.84
N PHE A 83 12.68 17.29 -5.63
CA PHE A 83 11.34 17.70 -5.19
C PHE A 83 11.39 18.99 -4.38
N PHE A 84 10.31 19.76 -4.45
CA PHE A 84 10.17 21.01 -3.71
C PHE A 84 8.70 21.28 -3.35
N PRO A 85 8.41 21.79 -2.14
CA PRO A 85 9.34 22.04 -1.03
C PRO A 85 9.79 20.73 -0.34
N GLN A 86 10.79 20.81 0.56
CA GLN A 86 11.21 19.68 1.41
C GLN A 86 10.56 19.72 2.80
N ILE A 87 10.17 20.92 3.25
CA ILE A 87 9.34 21.14 4.43
C ILE A 87 8.28 22.17 4.06
N MET A 88 7.04 21.96 4.49
CA MET A 88 5.97 22.94 4.30
C MET A 88 4.99 22.91 5.45
N THR A 89 4.30 24.03 5.66
CA THR A 89 3.17 24.13 6.58
C THR A 89 1.91 24.43 5.78
N VAL A 90 0.81 23.79 6.16
CA VAL A 90 -0.50 23.91 5.54
C VAL A 90 -1.50 24.31 6.63
N GLU A 91 -2.15 25.46 6.45
CA GLU A 91 -3.18 25.94 7.38
C GLU A 91 -4.44 25.06 7.30
N PRO A 92 -5.33 25.09 8.31
CA PRO A 92 -6.60 24.36 8.27
C PRO A 92 -7.42 24.69 7.01
N GLY A 93 -7.87 23.66 6.28
CA GLY A 93 -8.63 23.81 5.04
C GLY A 93 -7.83 24.21 3.80
N ASP A 94 -6.53 24.52 3.95
CA ASP A 94 -5.66 24.93 2.85
C ASP A 94 -5.04 23.74 2.10
N LYS A 95 -4.47 24.05 0.93
CA LYS A 95 -3.78 23.11 0.04
C LYS A 95 -2.40 23.62 -0.33
N ARG A 96 -1.41 22.72 -0.36
CA ARG A 96 -0.07 23.01 -0.88
C ARG A 96 0.38 21.94 -1.86
N VAL A 97 1.17 22.36 -2.85
CA VAL A 97 1.65 21.49 -3.93
C VAL A 97 3.14 21.21 -3.76
N ILE A 98 3.48 19.92 -3.79
CA ILE A 98 4.83 19.41 -3.94
C ILE A 98 5.08 19.14 -5.42
N ARG A 99 6.15 19.71 -5.96
CA ARG A 99 6.62 19.47 -7.32
C ARG A 99 7.71 18.41 -7.28
N ILE A 100 7.63 17.43 -8.15
CA ILE A 100 8.60 16.33 -8.27
C ILE A 100 9.13 16.34 -9.69
N GLY A 101 10.44 16.37 -9.86
CA GLY A 101 11.10 16.38 -11.15
C GLY A 101 12.12 15.26 -11.26
N THR A 102 12.24 14.68 -12.46
CA THR A 102 13.28 13.69 -12.74
C THR A 102 14.35 14.26 -13.67
N ARG A 103 15.61 14.04 -13.30
CA ARG A 103 16.74 14.29 -14.21
C ARG A 103 16.87 13.20 -15.27
N ALA A 104 16.12 12.09 -15.14
CA ALA A 104 16.14 10.86 -15.93
C ALA A 104 17.11 10.87 -17.13
N GLY A 105 18.24 10.19 -16.95
CA GLY A 105 18.96 9.55 -18.05
C GLY A 105 18.28 8.25 -18.49
N GLU A 106 18.75 7.67 -19.59
CA GLU A 106 18.15 6.50 -20.26
C GLU A 106 18.33 5.19 -19.48
N ALA A 107 17.67 5.05 -18.33
CA ALA A 107 17.59 3.76 -17.65
C ALA A 107 16.81 2.77 -18.54
N GLY A 108 17.37 1.57 -18.75
CA GLY A 108 16.74 0.53 -19.57
C GLY A 108 15.52 -0.13 -18.93
N ARG A 109 15.24 0.17 -17.64
CA ARG A 109 14.07 -0.32 -16.90
C ARG A 109 13.51 0.80 -16.04
N GLU A 110 12.23 0.69 -15.74
CA GLU A 110 11.52 1.61 -14.85
C GLU A 110 12.14 1.58 -13.46
N LYS A 111 12.36 2.76 -12.90
CA LYS A 111 12.73 2.93 -11.49
C LYS A 111 11.51 3.34 -10.69
N ALA A 112 11.37 2.77 -9.50
CA ALA A 112 10.31 3.10 -8.56
C ALA A 112 10.89 3.84 -7.34
N TYR A 113 10.16 4.82 -6.84
CA TYR A 113 10.49 5.59 -5.65
C TYR A 113 9.25 5.73 -4.78
N ARG A 114 9.46 6.10 -3.52
CA ARG A 114 8.42 6.58 -2.61
C ARG A 114 8.83 7.96 -2.08
N LEU A 115 8.00 8.95 -2.38
CA LEU A 115 8.06 10.24 -1.71
C LEU A 115 7.21 10.13 -0.44
N PHE A 116 7.87 10.04 0.71
CA PHE A 116 7.18 10.09 1.99
C PHE A 116 6.88 11.54 2.36
N ILE A 117 5.63 11.79 2.74
CA ILE A 117 5.12 13.03 3.30
C ILE A 117 4.81 12.72 4.76
N GLU A 118 5.66 13.23 5.65
CA GLU A 118 5.65 12.93 7.08
C GLU A 118 5.16 14.15 7.85
N GLU A 119 4.11 13.98 8.63
CA GLU A 119 3.65 15.00 9.57
C GLU A 119 4.70 15.22 10.67
N LEU A 120 5.01 16.47 10.95
CA LEU A 120 5.87 16.90 12.04
C LEU A 120 5.02 17.25 13.25
N GLN A 121 5.51 16.88 14.44
CA GLN A 121 4.90 17.30 15.71
C GLN A 121 4.91 18.83 15.80
N ASP A 122 3.80 19.42 16.26
CA ASP A 122 3.77 20.84 16.62
C ASP A 122 4.53 21.01 17.95
N PRO A 123 5.65 21.75 17.97
CA PRO A 123 6.42 21.97 19.20
C PRO A 123 5.61 22.66 20.31
N GLY A 124 4.53 23.37 19.98
CA GLY A 124 3.67 24.08 20.93
C GLY A 124 2.53 23.25 21.53
N ALA A 125 2.30 22.02 21.07
CA ALA A 125 1.17 21.20 21.51
C ALA A 125 1.37 20.51 22.88
N GLY A 126 2.57 20.57 23.47
CA GLY A 126 2.91 19.85 24.71
C GLY A 126 2.44 20.48 26.03
N GLY A 127 1.39 21.31 26.03
CA GLY A 127 1.02 22.16 27.18
C GLY A 127 -0.09 21.64 28.11
N ALA A 128 -0.75 20.54 27.79
CA ALA A 128 -1.90 20.06 28.60
C ALA A 128 -1.49 18.93 29.55
N GLN A 129 -1.83 19.08 30.83
CA GLN A 129 -1.58 18.08 31.87
C GLN A 129 -2.33 16.77 31.56
N GLY A 130 -1.59 15.69 31.33
CA GLY A 130 -2.13 14.35 31.08
C GLY A 130 -1.26 13.55 30.10
N ALA A 131 -1.43 12.23 30.07
CA ALA A 131 -0.79 11.40 29.05
C ALA A 131 -1.50 11.62 27.70
N GLN A 132 -0.89 12.39 26.80
CA GLN A 132 -1.37 12.57 25.43
C GLN A 132 -0.60 11.66 24.47
N VAL A 133 -1.32 10.85 23.71
CA VAL A 133 -0.75 10.05 22.62
C VAL A 133 -0.82 10.90 21.35
N ALA A 134 0.34 11.32 20.83
CA ALA A 134 0.42 11.97 19.53
C ALA A 134 0.57 10.92 18.43
N VAL A 135 -0.41 10.84 17.52
CA VAL A 135 -0.35 10.02 16.30
C VAL A 135 0.09 10.92 15.16
N LEU A 136 1.22 10.59 14.53
CA LEU A 136 1.71 11.29 13.33
C LEU A 136 1.54 10.41 12.11
N LEU A 137 1.03 11.00 11.04
CA LEU A 137 0.84 10.29 9.79
C LEU A 137 2.06 10.40 8.88
N ARG A 138 2.34 9.30 8.16
CA ARG A 138 3.35 9.21 7.11
C ARG A 138 2.72 8.59 5.87
N PHE A 139 2.65 9.35 4.79
CA PHE A 139 2.08 8.89 3.53
C PHE A 139 3.17 8.73 2.47
N GLY A 140 3.31 7.54 1.87
CA GLY A 140 4.30 7.27 0.82
C GLY A 140 3.68 7.28 -0.57
N VAL A 141 3.89 8.36 -1.34
CA VAL A 141 3.45 8.46 -2.74
C VAL A 141 4.40 7.66 -3.63
N PRO A 142 3.96 6.61 -4.33
CA PRO A 142 4.76 5.96 -5.35
C PRO A 142 5.03 6.90 -6.52
N VAL A 143 6.30 6.99 -6.91
CA VAL A 143 6.75 7.75 -8.08
C VAL A 143 7.50 6.80 -9.01
N PHE A 144 7.04 6.65 -10.23
CA PHE A 144 7.66 5.78 -11.23
C PHE A 144 8.33 6.63 -12.31
N VAL A 145 9.54 6.26 -12.71
CA VAL A 145 10.26 6.87 -13.83
C VAL A 145 10.40 5.81 -14.93
N ALA A 146 9.60 5.94 -15.97
CA ALA A 146 9.52 4.99 -17.07
C ALA A 146 10.79 5.01 -17.94
N PRO A 147 11.19 3.86 -18.51
CA PRO A 147 12.23 3.80 -19.53
C PRO A 147 11.71 4.41 -20.85
N PRO A 148 12.60 4.71 -21.82
CA PRO A 148 12.18 5.24 -23.13
C PRO A 148 11.25 4.30 -23.90
N SER A 149 11.34 2.99 -23.66
CA SER A 149 10.49 1.97 -24.27
C SER A 149 10.42 0.72 -23.41
N GLY A 150 9.48 -0.18 -23.72
CA GLY A 150 9.28 -1.45 -23.04
C GLY A 150 7.96 -1.51 -22.27
N LYS A 151 7.56 -2.74 -21.94
CA LYS A 151 6.28 -3.07 -21.32
C LYS A 151 6.50 -3.96 -20.09
N PRO A 152 5.51 -4.11 -19.19
CA PRO A 152 5.54 -5.19 -18.22
C PRO A 152 5.43 -6.55 -18.93
N GLU A 153 6.13 -7.56 -18.41
CA GLU A 153 6.05 -8.94 -18.91
C GLU A 153 6.03 -9.92 -17.72
N PRO A 154 4.93 -9.94 -16.95
CA PRO A 154 4.78 -10.85 -15.83
C PRO A 154 4.49 -12.27 -16.30
N GLY A 155 5.01 -13.25 -15.57
CA GLY A 155 4.71 -14.66 -15.76
C GLY A 155 4.82 -15.42 -14.45
N PHE A 156 4.07 -16.52 -14.35
CA PHE A 156 4.15 -17.44 -13.22
C PHE A 156 5.53 -18.10 -13.19
N ALA A 157 6.24 -17.92 -12.08
CA ALA A 157 7.57 -18.50 -11.84
C ALA A 157 7.48 -19.74 -10.95
N LYS A 158 6.59 -19.74 -9.97
CA LYS A 158 6.36 -20.87 -9.06
C LYS A 158 4.90 -20.89 -8.62
N VAL A 159 4.33 -22.08 -8.49
CA VAL A 159 3.04 -22.31 -7.85
C VAL A 159 3.20 -23.45 -6.85
N ALA A 160 2.76 -23.25 -5.62
CA ALA A 160 2.74 -24.28 -4.59
C ALA A 160 1.38 -24.33 -3.91
N LEU A 161 0.92 -25.55 -3.60
CA LEU A 161 -0.39 -25.84 -3.04
C LEU A 161 -0.20 -26.62 -1.74
N ALA A 162 -0.49 -25.99 -0.60
CA ALA A 162 -0.34 -26.65 0.69
C ALA A 162 -1.19 -25.99 1.77
N LYS A 163 -1.75 -26.79 2.68
CA LYS A 163 -2.31 -26.31 3.97
C LYS A 163 -3.34 -25.17 3.82
N GLY A 164 -4.27 -25.31 2.89
CA GLY A 164 -5.32 -24.33 2.61
C GLY A 164 -4.81 -23.05 1.93
N LYS A 165 -3.63 -23.08 1.31
CA LYS A 165 -3.04 -21.93 0.63
C LYS A 165 -2.54 -22.28 -0.75
N VAL A 166 -2.69 -21.31 -1.66
CA VAL A 166 -2.04 -21.28 -2.97
C VAL A 166 -0.98 -20.18 -2.92
N GLU A 167 0.29 -20.58 -2.97
CA GLU A 167 1.42 -19.66 -3.08
C GLU A 167 1.77 -19.48 -4.55
N VAL A 168 1.84 -18.23 -4.99
CA VAL A 168 2.10 -17.86 -6.39
C VAL A 168 3.29 -16.92 -6.47
N GLY A 169 4.38 -17.37 -7.07
CA GLY A 169 5.50 -16.53 -7.46
C GLY A 169 5.27 -15.97 -8.86
N ILE A 170 5.23 -14.64 -9.00
CA ILE A 170 5.16 -13.95 -10.30
C ILE A 170 6.47 -13.20 -10.54
N LEU A 171 7.13 -13.49 -11.65
CA LEU A 171 8.33 -12.79 -12.13
C LEU A 171 7.93 -11.82 -13.24
N ASN A 172 8.32 -10.55 -13.11
CA ASN A 172 8.21 -9.58 -14.20
C ASN A 172 9.53 -9.49 -14.97
N LYS A 173 9.60 -10.09 -16.16
CA LYS A 173 10.80 -10.02 -17.02
C LYS A 173 10.88 -8.71 -17.82
N GLY A 174 9.80 -7.94 -17.83
CA GLY A 174 9.68 -6.72 -18.62
C GLY A 174 10.52 -5.55 -18.12
N ALA A 175 10.31 -4.41 -18.76
CA ALA A 175 11.01 -3.17 -18.46
C ALA A 175 10.17 -2.20 -17.60
N ARG A 176 8.86 -2.44 -17.44
CA ARG A 176 7.96 -1.61 -16.63
C ARG A 176 7.30 -2.41 -15.52
N THR A 177 6.93 -1.74 -14.45
CA THR A 177 6.20 -2.34 -13.32
C THR A 177 4.80 -2.74 -13.74
N VAL A 178 4.30 -3.85 -13.19
CA VAL A 178 2.87 -4.18 -13.17
C VAL A 178 2.35 -4.07 -11.74
N ARG A 179 1.16 -3.52 -11.56
CA ARG A 179 0.41 -3.59 -10.30
C ARG A 179 -0.78 -4.51 -10.53
N PHE A 180 -0.78 -5.67 -9.88
CA PHE A 180 -1.97 -6.51 -9.83
C PHE A 180 -2.98 -5.91 -8.85
N ASP A 181 -4.25 -5.99 -9.19
CA ASP A 181 -5.36 -5.58 -8.33
C ASP A 181 -5.77 -6.73 -7.42
N GLU A 182 -5.92 -7.92 -8.00
CA GLU A 182 -6.24 -9.15 -7.30
C GLU A 182 -5.64 -10.39 -7.97
N LEU A 183 -5.54 -11.45 -7.18
CA LEU A 183 -5.32 -12.80 -7.66
C LEU A 183 -6.51 -13.65 -7.25
N THR A 184 -6.98 -14.51 -8.16
CA THR A 184 -8.09 -15.42 -7.91
C THR A 184 -7.68 -16.85 -8.19
N VAL A 185 -8.25 -17.78 -7.40
CA VAL A 185 -8.12 -19.22 -7.62
C VAL A 185 -9.52 -19.76 -7.87
N LYS A 186 -9.71 -20.42 -9.00
CA LYS A 186 -10.95 -21.10 -9.36
C LYS A 186 -10.77 -22.61 -9.40
N SER A 187 -11.83 -23.34 -9.07
CA SER A 187 -11.93 -24.79 -9.26
C SER A 187 -13.32 -25.10 -9.81
N GLY A 188 -13.42 -25.89 -10.88
CA GLY A 188 -14.71 -26.21 -11.50
C GLY A 188 -15.54 -24.98 -11.93
N GLY A 189 -14.88 -23.86 -12.23
CA GLY A 189 -15.51 -22.58 -12.57
C GLY A 189 -15.89 -21.67 -11.38
N GLU A 190 -15.84 -22.17 -10.15
CA GLU A 190 -16.14 -21.36 -8.95
C GLU A 190 -14.87 -20.72 -8.37
N VAL A 191 -14.94 -19.47 -7.91
CA VAL A 191 -13.85 -18.83 -7.15
C VAL A 191 -13.80 -19.39 -5.73
N ILE A 192 -12.71 -20.09 -5.43
CA ILE A 192 -12.44 -20.72 -4.13
C ILE A 192 -11.40 -19.96 -3.30
N GLY A 193 -10.67 -19.00 -3.88
CA GLY A 193 -9.69 -18.19 -3.16
C GLY A 193 -9.49 -16.81 -3.81
N ARG A 194 -9.20 -15.80 -2.98
CA ARG A 194 -8.84 -14.45 -3.41
C ARG A 194 -7.66 -13.94 -2.61
N GLY A 195 -6.67 -13.37 -3.29
CA GLY A 195 -5.51 -12.72 -2.71
C GLY A 195 -5.40 -11.28 -3.19
N ALA A 196 -4.92 -10.39 -2.32
CA ALA A 196 -4.66 -9.01 -2.70
C ALA A 196 -3.49 -8.94 -3.70
N GLY A 197 -3.65 -8.12 -4.73
CA GLY A 197 -2.59 -7.83 -5.68
C GLY A 197 -1.57 -6.82 -5.13
N TRP A 198 -0.46 -6.67 -5.86
CA TRP A 198 0.59 -5.71 -5.56
C TRP A 198 1.47 -5.47 -6.78
N TYR A 199 2.46 -4.59 -6.59
CA TYR A 199 3.51 -4.31 -7.54
C TYR A 199 4.48 -5.46 -7.72
N VAL A 200 4.84 -5.74 -8.98
CA VAL A 200 5.97 -6.59 -9.36
C VAL A 200 6.90 -5.79 -10.26
N PHE A 201 8.05 -5.41 -9.71
CA PHE A 201 9.02 -4.53 -10.40
C PHE A 201 9.79 -5.24 -11.51
N PRO A 202 10.35 -4.48 -12.48
CA PRO A 202 11.19 -5.04 -13.52
C PRO A 202 12.31 -5.92 -12.94
N GLY A 203 12.31 -7.21 -13.27
CA GLY A 203 13.30 -8.19 -12.82
C GLY A 203 13.03 -8.80 -11.46
N ALA A 204 12.03 -8.32 -10.73
CA ALA A 204 11.66 -8.85 -9.42
C ALA A 204 10.72 -10.06 -9.57
N THR A 205 10.84 -10.99 -8.62
CA THR A 205 9.83 -12.02 -8.37
C THR A 205 9.10 -11.67 -7.09
N ARG A 206 7.77 -11.75 -7.09
CA ARG A 206 6.95 -11.55 -5.90
C ARG A 206 6.11 -12.77 -5.59
N ALA A 207 6.14 -13.19 -4.33
CA ALA A 207 5.24 -14.21 -3.82
C ALA A 207 3.91 -13.58 -3.36
N PHE A 208 2.82 -14.23 -3.74
CA PHE A 208 1.46 -13.93 -3.30
C PHE A 208 0.91 -15.17 -2.59
N GLU A 209 0.30 -14.97 -1.43
CA GLU A 209 -0.43 -16.01 -0.71
C GLU A 209 -1.92 -15.81 -0.94
N ILE A 210 -2.58 -16.85 -1.45
CA ILE A 210 -4.02 -16.86 -1.66
C ILE A 210 -4.63 -17.91 -0.72
N PRO A 211 -5.31 -17.49 0.36
CA PRO A 211 -5.98 -18.42 1.24
C PRO A 211 -7.19 -19.05 0.55
N VAL A 212 -7.36 -20.35 0.75
CA VAL A 212 -8.55 -21.12 0.36
C VAL A 212 -9.32 -21.43 1.64
N PRO A 213 -10.53 -20.86 1.83
CA PRO A 213 -11.35 -21.13 2.99
C PRO A 213 -11.64 -22.64 3.15
N PRO A 214 -11.64 -23.19 4.39
CA PRO A 214 -11.85 -24.63 4.62
C PRO A 214 -13.15 -25.19 4.02
N ASP A 215 -14.22 -24.40 4.01
CA ASP A 215 -15.51 -24.75 3.40
C ASP A 215 -15.45 -24.89 1.88
N LYS A 216 -14.53 -24.17 1.23
CA LYS A 216 -14.28 -24.19 -0.21
C LYS A 216 -13.11 -25.09 -0.62
N CYS A 217 -12.38 -25.66 0.33
CA CYS A 217 -11.22 -26.50 0.08
C CYS A 217 -11.64 -27.94 -0.29
N LYS A 218 -12.42 -28.06 -1.37
CA LYS A 218 -12.84 -29.32 -1.99
C LYS A 218 -12.77 -29.16 -3.51
N PRO A 219 -11.55 -28.99 -4.06
CA PRO A 219 -11.41 -28.68 -5.48
C PRO A 219 -11.98 -29.81 -6.34
N SER A 220 -12.84 -29.45 -7.27
CA SER A 220 -13.41 -30.30 -8.31
C SER A 220 -12.62 -30.11 -9.62
N GLY A 221 -11.46 -30.78 -9.72
CA GLY A 221 -10.58 -30.72 -10.90
C GLY A 221 -9.45 -29.69 -10.79
N PRO A 222 -8.84 -29.29 -11.93
CA PRO A 222 -7.70 -28.37 -11.92
C PRO A 222 -8.04 -27.01 -11.32
N LEU A 223 -7.02 -26.37 -10.74
CA LEU A 223 -7.10 -25.00 -10.28
C LEU A 223 -6.70 -24.03 -11.38
N GLU A 224 -7.54 -23.04 -11.64
CA GLU A 224 -7.21 -21.91 -12.51
C GLU A 224 -6.83 -20.70 -11.65
N ILE A 225 -5.58 -20.29 -11.75
CA ILE A 225 -5.03 -19.13 -11.04
C ILE A 225 -4.97 -17.97 -12.03
N THR A 226 -5.61 -16.88 -11.68
CA THR A 226 -5.64 -15.66 -12.50
C THR A 226 -5.08 -14.50 -11.70
N ALA A 227 -4.15 -13.73 -12.29
CA ALA A 227 -3.69 -12.46 -11.74
C ALA A 227 -4.08 -11.33 -12.71
N SER A 228 -4.88 -10.39 -12.22
CA SER A 228 -5.49 -9.33 -13.03
C SER A 228 -4.91 -7.97 -12.65
N ALA A 229 -4.64 -7.15 -13.67
CA ALA A 229 -4.12 -5.80 -13.58
C ALA A 229 -4.80 -4.94 -14.66
N GLU A 230 -4.65 -3.62 -14.55
CA GLU A 230 -5.16 -2.70 -15.58
C GLU A 230 -4.60 -3.05 -16.97
N GLY A 231 -5.49 -3.44 -17.89
CA GLY A 231 -5.14 -3.78 -19.27
C GLY A 231 -4.32 -5.06 -19.45
N LEU A 232 -4.13 -5.86 -18.40
CA LEU A 232 -3.30 -7.07 -18.43
C LEU A 232 -3.86 -8.17 -17.52
N GLU A 233 -3.86 -9.41 -18.01
CA GLU A 233 -4.19 -10.57 -17.22
C GLU A 233 -3.27 -11.74 -17.57
N ILE A 234 -2.83 -12.48 -16.56
CA ILE A 234 -2.09 -13.74 -16.75
C ILE A 234 -2.83 -14.87 -16.04
N ARG A 235 -2.79 -16.06 -16.65
CA ARG A 235 -3.45 -17.27 -16.14
C ARG A 235 -2.48 -18.44 -16.05
N HIS A 236 -2.71 -19.31 -15.10
CA HIS A 236 -1.99 -20.57 -14.95
C HIS A 236 -2.93 -21.64 -14.43
N THR A 237 -2.85 -22.84 -14.99
CA THR A 237 -3.64 -23.99 -14.55
C THR A 237 -2.71 -25.03 -13.93
N VAL A 238 -3.08 -25.52 -12.76
CA VAL A 238 -2.34 -26.56 -12.04
C VAL A 238 -3.31 -27.62 -11.54
N GLU A 239 -2.90 -28.89 -11.58
CA GLU A 239 -3.70 -29.98 -11.03
C GLU A 239 -3.94 -29.76 -9.53
N SER A 240 -5.18 -29.97 -9.08
CA SER A 240 -5.46 -29.95 -7.65
C SER A 240 -4.85 -31.20 -7.01
N GLY A 241 -3.94 -31.00 -6.06
CA GLY A 241 -3.35 -32.08 -5.28
C GLY A 241 -4.06 -32.27 -3.95
N PRO A 242 -4.08 -33.49 -3.37
CA PRO A 242 -4.62 -33.73 -2.03
C PRO A 242 -3.92 -32.89 -0.95
N ALA A 243 -2.67 -32.46 -1.20
CA ALA A 243 -1.89 -31.60 -0.33
C ALA A 243 -2.49 -30.19 -0.13
N LEU A 244 -3.33 -29.70 -1.06
CA LEU A 244 -3.92 -28.36 -0.92
C LEU A 244 -4.76 -28.25 0.34
N CYS A 245 -5.57 -29.27 0.63
CA CYS A 245 -6.55 -29.24 1.72
C CYS A 245 -6.21 -30.20 2.86
N ALA A 246 -5.02 -30.81 2.82
CA ALA A 246 -4.50 -31.61 3.91
C ALA A 246 -4.19 -30.70 5.13
N PRO A 247 -4.48 -31.16 6.37
CA PRO A 247 -4.20 -30.42 7.60
C PRO A 247 -2.70 -30.16 7.83
#